data_AF-A0A6P6FQ64-F1
#
_entry.id   AF-A0A6P6FQ64-F1
#
_cell.length_a   1.000
_cell.length_b   1.000
_cell.length_c   1.000
_cell.angle_alpha   90.00
_cell.angle_beta   90.00
_cell.angle_gamma   90.00
#
_symmetry.space_group_name_H-M   'P 1'
#
loop_
_entity.id
_entity.type
_entity.pdbx_description
1 polymer ?
#
loop_
_entity_poly.entity_id
_entity_poly.type
_entity_poly.pdbx_seq_one_letter_code
_entity_poly.pdbx_strand_id
1 'polypeptide(L)'
;MDGSLYNAAINGLSDHNLFGNVDNNRSRSQNNTILHIAAKSGKLRKLNIKEDHLLRFLYKQNNDGNTSLHIAAKLGHLDTVKILVEMARKTDVEQNKKLLTMENNEKDTVLHEAVHHNHLVVVKLLIEEDPDLASLVNGEGDSPLFMAVDR
;
A
#
# COMPACT_ATOMS: atom_id res chain seq x y z
N MET A 1 14.52 14.44 -10.99
CA MET A 1 13.46 14.76 -10.00
C MET A 1 13.09 16.21 -10.13
N ASP A 2 11.84 16.50 -10.47
CA ASP A 2 11.28 17.81 -10.14
C ASP A 2 11.11 17.80 -8.62
N GLY A 3 11.98 18.51 -7.89
CA GLY A 3 12.06 18.45 -6.42
C GLY A 3 10.73 18.79 -5.73
N SER A 4 9.83 19.43 -6.48
CA SER A 4 8.44 19.71 -6.14
C SER A 4 7.63 18.44 -5.85
N LEU A 5 7.67 17.39 -6.67
CA LEU A 5 6.85 16.19 -6.48
C LEU A 5 7.31 15.30 -5.32
N TYR A 6 8.62 15.22 -5.09
CA TYR A 6 9.16 14.48 -3.96
C TYR A 6 8.81 15.16 -2.63
N ASN A 7 8.98 16.49 -2.59
CA ASN A 7 8.53 17.28 -1.45
C ASN A 7 7.01 17.21 -1.27
N ALA A 8 6.23 17.12 -2.35
CA ALA A 8 4.79 16.88 -2.26
C ALA A 8 4.46 15.52 -1.65
N ALA A 9 5.15 14.43 -2.02
CA ALA A 9 4.91 13.11 -1.41
C ALA A 9 5.24 13.04 0.09
N ILE A 10 6.21 13.84 0.54
CA ILE A 10 6.64 13.89 1.94
C ILE A 10 5.79 14.87 2.77
N ASN A 11 5.30 15.95 2.16
CA ASN A 11 4.53 17.00 2.83
C ASN A 11 3.00 16.83 2.69
N GLY A 12 2.56 15.99 1.76
CA GLY A 12 1.16 15.63 1.51
C GLY A 12 0.84 15.66 0.02
N LEU A 13 0.55 14.48 -0.55
CA LEU A 13 0.12 14.39 -1.96
C LEU A 13 -1.31 14.92 -2.09
N SER A 14 -1.49 15.84 -3.02
CA SER A 14 -2.75 16.48 -3.40
C SER A 14 -2.75 16.73 -4.91
N ASP A 15 -3.94 16.82 -5.51
CA ASP A 15 -4.19 16.96 -6.96
C ASP A 15 -3.27 18.00 -7.68
N HIS A 16 -2.85 19.06 -6.97
CA HIS A 16 -1.98 20.11 -7.51
C HIS A 16 -0.54 19.70 -7.87
N ASN A 17 -0.05 18.52 -7.45
CA ASN A 17 1.35 18.13 -7.56
C ASN A 17 1.61 16.87 -8.42
N LEU A 18 0.69 16.47 -9.32
CA LEU A 18 0.80 15.20 -10.05
C LEU A 18 1.66 15.20 -11.34
N PHE A 19 2.05 16.36 -11.87
CA PHE A 19 2.50 16.47 -13.27
C PHE A 19 4.01 16.28 -13.54
N GLY A 20 4.72 15.54 -12.70
CA GLY A 20 6.13 15.22 -12.92
C GLY A 20 6.31 13.87 -13.57
N ASN A 21 7.06 13.80 -14.66
CA ASN A 21 7.57 12.54 -15.20
C ASN A 21 8.44 11.86 -14.13
N VAL A 22 7.94 10.77 -13.54
CA VAL A 22 8.56 10.11 -12.37
C VAL A 22 9.53 9.03 -12.83
N ASP A 23 10.50 9.41 -13.65
CA ASP A 23 11.65 8.56 -13.93
C ASP A 23 12.91 9.18 -13.32
N ASN A 24 13.54 8.38 -12.46
CA ASN A 24 14.89 8.48 -11.94
C ASN A 24 15.21 9.39 -10.72
N ASN A 25 15.62 8.66 -9.66
CA ASN A 25 16.82 8.84 -8.82
C ASN A 25 16.73 9.65 -7.50
N ARG A 26 16.68 8.92 -6.35
CA ARG A 26 17.73 8.82 -5.28
C ARG A 26 17.18 8.34 -3.91
N SER A 27 16.61 7.15 -3.88
CA SER A 27 16.80 6.18 -2.79
C SER A 27 17.40 4.96 -3.47
N ARG A 28 18.72 4.83 -3.41
CA ARG A 28 19.46 3.81 -4.17
C ARG A 28 19.26 2.43 -3.52
N SER A 29 18.12 1.76 -3.79
CA SER A 29 17.97 0.29 -3.76
C SER A 29 16.52 -0.24 -3.81
N GLN A 30 15.47 0.58 -3.69
CA GLN A 30 14.08 0.10 -3.70
C GLN A 30 13.30 0.87 -4.78
N ASN A 31 12.81 0.19 -5.82
CA ASN A 31 12.04 0.73 -6.94
C ASN A 31 10.67 1.33 -6.52
N ASN A 32 10.70 2.34 -5.66
CA ASN A 32 9.54 2.95 -5.03
C ASN A 32 8.89 3.97 -5.97
N THR A 33 7.59 3.81 -6.21
CA THR A 33 6.76 4.82 -6.91
C THR A 33 6.37 5.97 -5.97
N ILE A 34 5.72 7.00 -6.52
CA ILE A 34 5.18 8.11 -5.74
C ILE A 34 4.22 7.66 -4.63
N LEU A 35 3.42 6.61 -4.87
CA LEU A 35 2.50 6.06 -3.87
C LEU A 35 3.23 5.31 -2.75
N HIS A 36 4.37 4.68 -3.01
CA HIS A 36 5.19 4.07 -1.95
C HIS A 36 5.75 5.13 -1.01
N ILE A 37 6.21 6.26 -1.56
CA ILE A 37 6.72 7.39 -0.77
C ILE A 37 5.58 8.00 0.06
N ALA A 38 4.39 8.16 -0.54
CA ALA A 38 3.19 8.64 0.15
C ALA A 38 2.76 7.70 1.30
N ALA A 39 2.72 6.40 1.02
CA ALA A 39 2.40 5.39 2.01
C ALA A 39 3.40 5.38 3.16
N LYS A 40 4.69 5.56 2.84
CA LYS A 40 5.74 5.68 3.85
C LYS A 40 5.61 6.96 4.70
N SER A 41 5.13 8.06 4.15
CA SER A 41 4.96 9.30 4.90
C SER A 41 3.66 9.33 5.73
N GLY A 42 2.68 8.50 5.38
CA GLY A 42 1.35 8.47 6.01
C GLY A 42 0.47 9.67 5.69
N LYS A 43 0.96 10.59 4.85
CA LYS A 43 0.30 11.86 4.52
C LYS A 43 -0.37 11.82 3.15
N LEU A 44 -0.90 10.66 2.75
CA LEU A 44 -1.73 10.60 1.55
C LEU A 44 -3.05 11.30 1.85
N ARG A 45 -3.42 12.31 1.05
CA ARG A 45 -4.75 12.93 1.13
C ARG A 45 -5.67 12.31 0.09
N LYS A 46 -6.98 12.44 0.29
CA LYS A 46 -7.98 11.95 -0.65
C LYS A 46 -7.75 12.63 -2.01
N LEU A 47 -7.37 11.83 -3.00
CA LEU A 47 -7.14 12.27 -4.36
C LEU A 47 -8.44 12.22 -5.15
N ASN A 48 -8.62 13.14 -6.09
CA ASN A 48 -9.76 13.07 -7.00
C ASN A 48 -9.48 12.01 -8.08
N ILE A 49 -10.13 10.85 -7.93
CA ILE A 49 -9.85 9.59 -8.67
C ILE A 49 -10.08 9.67 -10.20
N LYS A 50 -10.47 10.83 -10.74
CA LYS A 50 -10.50 11.07 -12.20
C LYS A 50 -9.11 11.04 -12.86
N GLU A 51 -8.05 10.99 -12.07
CA GLU A 51 -6.67 10.90 -12.56
C GLU A 51 -6.21 9.44 -12.69
N ASP A 52 -6.55 8.82 -13.83
CA ASP A 52 -6.21 7.44 -14.22
C ASP A 52 -4.71 7.11 -14.06
N HIS A 53 -3.84 8.11 -14.02
CA HIS A 53 -2.39 7.95 -13.95
C HIS A 53 -1.88 7.40 -12.61
N LEU A 54 -2.60 7.57 -11.50
CA LEU A 54 -2.15 7.03 -10.20
C LEU A 54 -2.62 5.59 -9.96
N LEU A 55 -3.72 5.17 -10.58
CA LEU A 55 -4.24 3.80 -10.46
C LEU A 55 -3.21 2.77 -10.93
N ARG A 56 -2.44 3.08 -11.98
CA ARG A 56 -1.37 2.19 -12.48
C ARG A 56 -0.27 1.92 -11.44
N PHE A 57 -0.11 2.81 -10.45
CA PHE A 57 0.93 2.69 -9.42
C PHE A 57 0.47 1.91 -8.19
N LEU A 58 -0.84 1.67 -8.01
CA LEU A 58 -1.38 0.88 -6.89
C LEU A 58 -0.79 -0.53 -6.88
N TYR A 59 -0.70 -1.14 -8.08
CA TYR A 59 -0.25 -2.51 -8.30
C TYR A 59 1.26 -2.63 -8.55
N LYS A 60 2.01 -1.52 -8.52
CA LYS A 60 3.47 -1.59 -8.69
C LYS A 60 4.10 -2.04 -7.38
N GLN A 61 5.01 -3.00 -7.49
CA GLN A 61 5.83 -3.47 -6.39
C GLN A 61 7.21 -2.82 -6.47
N ASN A 62 7.77 -2.49 -5.30
CA ASN A 62 9.16 -2.08 -5.19
C ASN A 62 10.10 -3.31 -5.23
N ASN A 63 11.39 -3.12 -4.92
CA ASN A 63 12.36 -4.23 -4.99
C ASN A 63 12.16 -5.30 -3.92
N ASP A 64 11.40 -5.00 -2.87
CA ASP A 64 11.05 -5.94 -1.80
C ASP A 64 9.71 -6.66 -2.09
N GLY A 65 9.14 -6.46 -3.29
CA GLY A 65 7.81 -6.96 -3.63
C GLY A 65 6.67 -6.16 -2.97
N ASN A 66 6.98 -5.13 -2.18
CA ASN A 66 5.96 -4.38 -1.47
C ASN A 66 5.22 -3.44 -2.42
N THR A 67 3.89 -3.44 -2.37
CA THR A 67 3.07 -2.36 -2.93
C THR A 67 3.00 -1.18 -1.96
N SER A 68 2.48 -0.04 -2.42
CA SER A 68 2.19 1.09 -1.52
C SER A 68 1.26 0.71 -0.37
N LEU A 69 0.33 -0.23 -0.58
CA LEU A 69 -0.58 -0.70 0.46
C LEU A 69 0.14 -1.53 1.53
N HIS A 70 1.11 -2.38 1.15
CA HIS A 70 1.97 -3.10 2.10
C HIS A 70 2.69 -2.11 3.02
N ILE A 71 3.34 -1.08 2.46
CA ILE A 71 4.06 -0.07 3.25
C ILE A 71 3.12 0.66 4.21
N ALA A 72 1.94 1.06 3.75
CA ALA A 72 0.96 1.76 4.60
C ALA A 72 0.48 0.87 5.76
N ALA A 73 0.24 -0.41 5.50
CA ALA A 73 -0.20 -1.37 6.49
C ALA A 73 0.89 -1.72 7.51
N LYS A 74 2.11 -1.97 7.03
CA LYS A 74 3.33 -2.18 7.82
C LYS A 74 3.60 -1.05 8.82
N LEU A 75 3.31 0.19 8.42
CA LEU A 75 3.52 1.39 9.24
C LEU A 75 2.26 1.83 10.01
N GLY A 76 1.14 1.12 9.85
CA GLY A 76 -0.10 1.43 10.59
C GLY A 76 -0.80 2.71 10.14
N HIS A 77 -0.50 3.21 8.93
CA HIS A 77 -1.06 4.46 8.41
C HIS A 77 -2.50 4.27 7.90
N LEU A 78 -3.44 4.15 8.84
CA LEU A 78 -4.85 3.84 8.59
C LEU A 78 -5.50 4.71 7.50
N ASP A 79 -5.31 6.03 7.55
CA ASP A 79 -5.94 6.93 6.58
C ASP A 79 -5.39 6.72 5.17
N THR A 80 -4.09 6.42 5.07
CA THR A 80 -3.47 6.07 3.79
C THR A 80 -3.97 4.72 3.29
N VAL A 81 -4.12 3.72 4.17
CA VAL A 81 -4.74 2.43 3.84
C VAL A 81 -6.15 2.64 3.29
N LYS A 82 -7.00 3.40 3.98
CA LYS A 82 -8.36 3.72 3.54
C LYS A 82 -8.39 4.31 2.15
N ILE A 83 -7.54 5.31 1.87
CA ILE A 83 -7.48 5.96 0.57
C ILE A 83 -7.06 4.97 -0.53
N LEU A 84 -6.02 4.16 -0.30
CA LEU A 84 -5.52 3.21 -1.29
C LEU A 84 -6.55 2.13 -1.62
N VAL A 85 -7.25 1.58 -0.62
CA VAL A 85 -8.33 0.60 -0.85
C VAL A 85 -9.55 1.26 -1.51
N GLU A 86 -9.92 2.49 -1.12
CA GLU A 86 -10.96 3.27 -1.83
C GLU A 86 -10.61 3.48 -3.31
N MET A 87 -9.35 3.80 -3.64
CA MET A 87 -8.90 3.96 -5.02
C MET A 87 -9.05 2.66 -5.83
N ALA A 88 -8.66 1.53 -5.25
CA ALA A 88 -8.77 0.22 -5.90
C ALA A 88 -10.24 -0.18 -6.13
N ARG A 89 -11.11 -0.01 -5.11
CA ARG A 89 -12.56 -0.26 -5.22
C ARG A 89 -13.25 0.54 -6.31
N LYS A 90 -12.84 1.79 -6.55
CA LYS A 90 -13.44 2.63 -7.60
C LYS A 90 -13.07 2.17 -9.02
N THR A 91 -12.05 1.35 -9.16
CA THR A 91 -11.68 0.77 -10.46
C THR A 91 -12.63 -0.40 -10.77
N ASP A 92 -12.59 -1.44 -9.93
CA ASP A 92 -13.51 -2.59 -9.96
C ASP A 92 -13.29 -3.46 -8.71
N VAL A 93 -14.26 -4.32 -8.37
CA VAL A 93 -14.21 -5.25 -7.22
C VAL A 93 -13.05 -6.23 -7.36
N GLU A 94 -12.85 -6.81 -8.54
CA GLU A 94 -11.75 -7.76 -8.80
C GLU A 94 -10.37 -7.12 -8.65
N GLN A 95 -10.26 -5.83 -9.01
CA GLN A 95 -9.03 -5.06 -8.87
C GLN A 95 -8.71 -4.73 -7.41
N ASN A 96 -9.73 -4.54 -6.57
CA ASN A 96 -9.56 -4.40 -5.14
C ASN A 96 -9.07 -5.72 -4.51
N LYS A 97 -9.74 -6.83 -4.80
CA LYS A 97 -9.34 -8.16 -4.31
C LYS A 97 -7.90 -8.48 -4.72
N LYS A 98 -7.57 -8.25 -5.99
CA LYS A 98 -6.21 -8.41 -6.50
C LYS A 98 -5.18 -7.62 -5.70
N LEU A 99 -5.45 -6.34 -5.38
CA LEU A 99 -4.51 -5.51 -4.61
C LEU A 99 -4.30 -6.05 -3.19
N LEU A 100 -5.38 -6.48 -2.54
CA LEU A 100 -5.37 -7.01 -1.17
C LEU A 100 -4.64 -8.36 -1.08
N THR A 101 -4.71 -9.19 -2.13
CA THR A 101 -4.06 -10.51 -2.18
C THR A 101 -2.67 -10.48 -2.82
N MET A 102 -2.13 -9.32 -3.19
CA MET A 102 -0.74 -9.26 -3.69
C MET A 102 0.22 -9.68 -2.59
N GLU A 103 1.25 -10.42 -3.00
CA GLU A 103 2.30 -10.95 -2.13
C GLU A 103 3.59 -10.17 -2.32
N ASN A 104 4.27 -9.80 -1.22
CA ASN A 104 5.64 -9.29 -1.28
C ASN A 104 6.66 -10.43 -1.52
N ASN A 105 7.97 -10.14 -1.45
CA ASN A 105 9.00 -11.16 -1.68
C ASN A 105 9.01 -12.29 -0.62
N GLU A 106 8.50 -12.03 0.59
CA GLU A 106 8.33 -12.99 1.69
C GLU A 106 6.99 -13.74 1.58
N LYS A 107 6.24 -13.49 0.49
CA LYS A 107 4.88 -14.00 0.26
C LYS A 107 3.85 -13.49 1.26
N ASP A 108 4.18 -12.45 2.01
CA ASP A 108 3.25 -11.76 2.88
C ASP A 108 2.27 -10.94 2.05
N THR A 109 1.00 -11.03 2.42
CA THR A 109 -0.03 -10.09 1.98
C THR A 109 -0.05 -8.84 2.87
N VAL A 110 -0.83 -7.83 2.48
CA VAL A 110 -1.07 -6.63 3.31
C VAL A 110 -1.52 -6.97 4.74
N LEU A 111 -2.31 -8.04 4.91
CA LEU A 111 -2.80 -8.43 6.23
C LEU A 111 -1.70 -9.04 7.11
N HIS A 112 -0.78 -9.83 6.52
CA HIS A 112 0.39 -10.34 7.23
C HIS A 112 1.23 -9.18 7.79
N GLU A 113 1.55 -8.19 6.96
CA GLU A 113 2.31 -7.01 7.38
C GLU A 113 1.60 -6.23 8.50
N ALA A 114 0.28 -6.05 8.43
CA ALA A 114 -0.50 -5.37 9.47
C ALA A 114 -0.51 -6.15 10.81
N VAL A 115 -0.66 -7.48 10.75
CA VAL A 115 -0.62 -8.34 11.94
C VAL A 115 0.78 -8.35 12.52
N HIS A 116 1.81 -8.61 11.71
CA HIS A 116 3.22 -8.66 12.10
C HIS A 116 3.66 -7.39 12.85
N HIS A 117 3.15 -6.22 12.47
CA HIS A 117 3.49 -4.94 13.11
C HIS A 117 2.47 -4.47 14.18
N ASN A 118 1.52 -5.33 14.57
CA ASN A 118 0.52 -5.07 15.61
C ASN A 118 -0.41 -3.88 15.35
N HIS A 119 -0.76 -3.63 14.08
CA HIS A 119 -1.61 -2.52 13.69
C HIS A 119 -3.09 -2.92 13.68
N LEU A 120 -3.65 -3.16 14.87
CA LEU A 120 -5.01 -3.70 15.05
C LEU A 120 -6.11 -2.95 14.27
N VAL A 121 -6.04 -1.63 14.18
CA VAL A 121 -7.07 -0.84 13.46
C VAL A 121 -6.98 -1.06 11.95
N VAL A 122 -5.77 -1.27 11.42
CA VAL A 122 -5.57 -1.64 10.02
C VAL A 122 -6.02 -3.08 9.77
N VAL A 123 -5.70 -4.00 10.68
CA VAL A 123 -6.16 -5.41 10.62
C VAL A 123 -7.68 -5.48 10.54
N LYS A 124 -8.39 -4.78 11.43
CA LYS A 124 -9.87 -4.73 11.43
C LYS A 124 -10.41 -4.24 10.09
N LEU A 125 -9.86 -3.15 9.57
CA LEU A 125 -10.27 -2.63 8.26
C LEU A 125 -10.06 -3.65 7.16
N LEU A 126 -8.88 -4.28 7.07
CA LEU A 126 -8.58 -5.24 6.01
C LEU A 126 -9.46 -6.49 6.06
N ILE A 127 -9.81 -6.96 7.27
CA ILE A 127 -10.76 -8.08 7.46
C ILE A 127 -12.19 -7.68 7.06
N GLU A 128 -12.61 -6.45 7.36
CA GLU A 128 -13.91 -5.93 6.91
C GLU A 128 -13.98 -5.86 5.37
N GLU A 129 -12.84 -5.62 4.71
CA GLU A 129 -12.75 -5.56 3.25
C GLU A 129 -12.74 -6.94 2.58
N ASP A 130 -11.95 -7.87 3.10
CA ASP A 130 -11.90 -9.24 2.61
C ASP A 130 -11.50 -10.21 3.74
N PRO A 131 -12.47 -10.91 4.35
CA PRO A 131 -12.20 -11.90 5.40
C PRO A 131 -11.32 -13.07 4.94
N ASP A 132 -11.31 -13.40 3.64
CA ASP A 132 -10.53 -14.53 3.11
C ASP A 132 -9.03 -14.34 3.34
N LEU A 133 -8.57 -13.07 3.45
CA LEU A 133 -7.18 -12.72 3.73
C LEU A 133 -6.62 -13.39 4.98
N ALA A 134 -7.46 -13.63 5.99
CA ALA A 134 -7.04 -14.23 7.26
C ALA A 134 -6.53 -15.67 7.13
N SER A 135 -6.86 -16.34 6.02
CA SER A 135 -6.55 -17.75 5.76
C SER A 135 -5.40 -17.97 4.78
N LEU A 136 -4.97 -16.92 4.08
CA LEU A 136 -3.84 -16.99 3.15
C LEU A 136 -2.56 -17.23 3.94
N VAL A 137 -1.65 -18.04 3.40
CA VAL A 137 -0.37 -18.36 4.05
C VAL A 137 0.78 -17.66 3.33
N ASN A 138 1.75 -17.18 4.09
CA ASN A 138 2.98 -16.61 3.54
C ASN A 138 4.02 -17.70 3.19
N GLY A 139 5.27 -17.28 2.98
CA GLY A 139 6.36 -18.14 2.53
C GLY A 139 6.84 -19.11 3.60
N GLU A 140 6.52 -18.82 4.87
CA GLU A 140 6.80 -19.67 6.02
C GLU A 140 5.66 -20.67 6.30
N GLY A 141 4.54 -20.54 5.58
CA GLY A 141 3.34 -21.35 5.78
C GLY A 141 2.39 -20.79 6.84
N ASP A 142 2.66 -19.58 7.34
CA ASP A 142 1.90 -18.96 8.41
C ASP A 142 0.78 -18.09 7.83
N SER A 143 -0.41 -18.22 8.38
CA SER A 143 -1.52 -17.32 8.09
C SER A 143 -1.51 -16.10 9.03
N PRO A 144 -2.12 -14.96 8.66
CA PRO A 144 -2.22 -13.82 9.58
C PRO A 144 -2.95 -14.18 10.87
N LEU A 145 -3.90 -15.12 10.82
CA LEU A 145 -4.57 -15.62 12.01
C LEU A 145 -3.62 -16.42 12.91
N PHE A 146 -2.73 -17.23 12.32
CA PHE A 146 -1.70 -17.96 13.05
C PHE A 146 -0.66 -17.00 13.67
N MET A 147 -0.15 -16.03 12.91
CA MET A 147 0.79 -15.02 13.40
C MET A 147 0.23 -14.13 14.52
N ALA A 148 -1.10 -14.02 14.63
CA ALA A 148 -1.76 -13.27 15.69
C ALA A 148 -1.79 -14.03 17.03
N VAL A 149 -1.75 -15.37 16.99
CA VAL A 149 -1.77 -16.23 18.18
C VAL A 149 -0.38 -16.72 18.61
N ASP A 150 0.59 -16.79 17.69
CA ASP A 150 1.97 -17.23 17.94
C ASP A 150 2.87 -16.14 18.55
N ARG A 151 2.28 -15.20 19.31
CA ARG A 151 2.97 -14.04 19.90
C ARG A 151 3.20 -14.17 21.40
#